data_AF-A0A8H7QZG3-F1
#
_entry.id   AF-A0A8H7QZG3-F1
#
_cell.length_a   1.000
_cell.length_b   1.000
_cell.length_c   1.000
_cell.angle_alpha   90.00
_cell.angle_beta   90.00
_cell.angle_gamma   90.00
#
_symmetry.space_group_name_H-M   'P 1'
#
loop_
_entity.id
_entity.type
_entity.pdbx_description
1 polymer ?
#
loop_
_entity_poly.entity_id
_entity_poly.type
_entity_poly.pdbx_seq_one_letter_code
_entity_poly.pdbx_strand_id
1 'polypeptide(L)'
;MSYNRALSTPPPEPIETKVKYTKKARHGHGKDVIDSHNIRQVAGCLPIDPAGKRILLISSSKNPEHWVIPKGGWEIDETQEHAALRETWEEAGLKGRIIRRLGIFVERANKRIKAHHWIFEMEIDEIAKKYPERQKRDRRWFTYDEALLATQNNEYIQEAIRVSSLNPLSTPRSSIDAQVSPTTPTATEDLMQSETPKKKSMDGFETLKELMENTTISS
;
A
#
# COMPACT_ATOMS: atom_id res chain seq x y z
N MET A 1 -53.93 13.03 15.38
CA MET A 1 -52.51 13.15 15.80
C MET A 1 -51.89 11.77 15.76
N SER A 2 -50.76 11.44 15.15
CA SER A 2 -49.98 11.91 13.99
C SER A 2 -49.02 10.74 13.73
N TYR A 3 -49.03 10.17 12.52
CA TYR A 3 -48.10 9.08 12.16
C TYR A 3 -46.68 9.65 12.04
N ASN A 4 -45.74 9.10 12.81
CA ASN A 4 -44.31 9.38 12.68
C ASN A 4 -43.79 8.80 11.36
N ARG A 5 -43.67 9.65 10.35
CA ARG A 5 -43.01 9.36 9.08
C ARG A 5 -41.49 9.34 9.35
N ALA A 6 -40.93 8.15 9.52
CA ALA A 6 -39.49 7.97 9.50
C ALA A 6 -38.97 8.42 8.12
N LEU A 7 -38.19 9.51 8.11
CA LEU A 7 -37.46 9.94 6.94
C LEU A 7 -36.35 8.91 6.70
N SER A 8 -36.60 7.96 5.80
CA SER A 8 -35.56 7.13 5.21
C SER A 8 -34.64 8.06 4.44
N THR A 9 -33.49 8.40 5.03
CA THR A 9 -32.42 9.05 4.28
C THR A 9 -32.00 8.08 3.17
N PRO A 10 -32.04 8.50 1.90
CA PRO A 10 -31.56 7.65 0.82
C PRO A 10 -30.09 7.30 1.07
N PRO A 11 -29.63 6.11 0.63
CA PRO A 11 -28.21 5.76 0.69
C PRO A 11 -27.40 6.88 0.05
N PRO A 12 -26.21 7.22 0.58
CA PRO A 12 -25.35 8.21 -0.07
C PRO A 12 -25.11 7.78 -1.51
N GLU A 13 -25.49 8.65 -2.45
CA GLU A 13 -25.21 8.49 -3.88
C GLU A 13 -23.72 8.18 -4.08
N PRO A 14 -23.35 7.25 -4.98
CA PRO A 14 -21.95 6.98 -5.29
C PRO A 14 -21.27 8.30 -5.64
N ILE A 15 -20.16 8.63 -4.97
CA ILE A 15 -19.36 9.81 -5.29
C ILE A 15 -18.82 9.59 -6.70
N GLU A 16 -19.51 10.16 -7.70
CA GLU A 16 -19.16 10.07 -9.10
C GLU A 16 -17.87 10.88 -9.29
N THR A 17 -16.73 10.22 -9.15
CA THR A 17 -15.38 10.78 -9.38
C THR A 17 -15.22 11.07 -10.87
N LYS A 18 -15.83 12.16 -11.35
CA LYS A 18 -15.77 12.57 -12.76
C LYS A 18 -14.38 13.08 -13.13
N VAL A 19 -13.47 12.14 -13.37
CA VAL A 19 -12.17 12.41 -13.97
C VAL A 19 -12.39 12.89 -15.40
N LYS A 20 -11.87 14.07 -15.73
CA LYS A 20 -11.89 14.57 -17.11
C LYS A 20 -10.80 13.87 -17.92
N TYR A 21 -11.19 12.95 -18.79
CA TYR A 21 -10.28 12.26 -19.70
C TYR A 21 -9.84 13.17 -20.85
N THR A 22 -8.84 14.02 -20.59
CA THR A 22 -8.28 14.96 -21.58
C THR A 22 -7.29 14.28 -22.51
N LYS A 23 -7.13 14.81 -23.73
CA LYS A 23 -6.12 14.34 -24.70
C LYS A 23 -4.70 14.85 -24.41
N LYS A 24 -4.56 15.80 -23.48
CA LYS A 24 -3.27 16.37 -23.06
C LYS A 24 -2.96 15.92 -21.65
N ALA A 25 -1.70 15.55 -21.41
CA ALA A 25 -1.17 15.27 -20.09
C ALA A 25 -1.06 16.58 -19.29
N ARG A 26 -1.35 16.51 -18.00
CA ARG A 26 -1.10 17.61 -17.08
C ARG A 26 0.42 17.67 -16.86
N HIS A 27 1.02 18.82 -17.12
CA HIS A 27 2.44 19.01 -16.82
C HIS A 27 2.55 19.53 -15.39
N GLY A 28 3.35 18.87 -14.55
CA GLY A 28 3.55 19.30 -13.16
C GLY A 28 4.10 20.74 -13.12
N HIS A 29 3.30 21.67 -12.63
CA HIS A 29 3.62 23.10 -12.56
C HIS A 29 4.31 23.49 -11.23
N GLY A 30 4.97 22.55 -10.55
CA GLY A 30 5.54 22.78 -9.21
C GLY A 30 4.48 22.87 -8.11
N LYS A 31 3.31 22.26 -8.32
CA LYS A 31 2.17 22.22 -7.40
C LYS A 31 2.02 20.89 -6.66
N ASP A 32 3.03 20.04 -6.76
CA ASP A 32 3.03 18.74 -6.11
C ASP A 32 2.94 18.91 -4.60
N VAL A 33 2.07 18.12 -3.97
CA VAL A 33 1.96 18.07 -2.51
C VAL A 33 3.25 17.50 -1.94
N ILE A 34 3.77 18.16 -0.90
CA ILE A 34 4.89 17.73 -0.07
C ILE A 34 4.43 17.62 1.38
N ASP A 35 4.97 16.66 2.13
CA ASP A 35 4.69 16.56 3.57
C ASP A 35 5.60 17.46 4.43
N SER A 36 5.44 17.39 5.76
CA SER A 36 6.22 18.18 6.72
C SER A 36 7.73 17.89 6.68
N HIS A 37 8.16 16.80 6.06
CA HIS A 37 9.55 16.41 5.89
C HIS A 37 10.07 16.72 4.48
N ASN A 38 9.32 17.51 3.71
CA ASN A 38 9.63 17.87 2.32
C ASN A 38 9.71 16.63 1.39
N ILE A 39 8.91 15.60 1.69
CA ILE A 39 8.79 14.39 0.88
C ILE A 39 7.61 14.54 -0.07
N ARG A 40 7.88 14.32 -1.36
CA ARG A 40 6.88 14.37 -2.43
C ARG A 40 5.79 13.31 -2.23
N GLN A 41 4.54 13.72 -2.43
CA GLN A 41 3.39 12.82 -2.46
C GLN A 41 3.04 12.44 -3.90
N VAL A 42 2.89 11.15 -4.14
CA VAL A 42 2.59 10.55 -5.44
C VAL A 42 1.34 9.70 -5.31
N ALA A 43 0.49 9.70 -6.34
CA ALA A 43 -0.71 8.87 -6.38
C ALA A 43 -0.73 8.01 -7.64
N GLY A 44 -1.26 6.79 -7.53
CA GLY A 44 -1.35 5.85 -8.65
C GLY A 44 -2.37 4.74 -8.42
N CYS A 45 -2.77 4.08 -9.49
CA CYS A 45 -3.68 2.93 -9.42
C CYS A 45 -2.95 1.65 -9.77
N LEU A 46 -3.11 0.58 -8.98
CA LEU A 46 -2.86 -0.80 -9.39
C LEU A 46 -4.06 -1.26 -10.24
N PRO A 47 -3.94 -1.30 -11.58
CA PRO A 47 -5.06 -1.60 -12.46
C PRO A 47 -5.24 -3.11 -12.56
N ILE A 48 -6.44 -3.61 -12.28
CA ILE A 48 -6.77 -5.03 -12.27
C ILE A 48 -7.92 -5.38 -13.20
N ASP A 49 -7.85 -6.60 -13.73
CA ASP A 49 -8.97 -7.36 -14.29
C ASP A 49 -9.25 -8.54 -13.34
N PRO A 50 -10.27 -8.42 -12.46
CA PRO A 50 -10.63 -9.48 -11.52
C PRO A 50 -11.05 -10.78 -12.21
N ALA A 51 -11.73 -10.69 -13.36
CA ALA A 51 -12.23 -11.86 -14.09
C ALA A 51 -11.07 -12.64 -14.71
N GLY A 52 -10.12 -11.94 -15.33
CA GLY A 52 -8.90 -12.52 -15.88
C GLY A 52 -7.82 -12.84 -14.84
N LYS A 53 -7.98 -12.37 -13.58
CA LYS A 53 -6.98 -12.39 -12.51
C LYS A 53 -5.63 -11.79 -12.94
N ARG A 54 -5.70 -10.64 -13.60
CA ARG A 54 -4.53 -9.98 -14.20
C ARG A 54 -4.36 -8.55 -13.70
N ILE A 55 -3.10 -8.12 -13.65
CA ILE A 55 -2.67 -6.76 -13.36
C ILE A 55 -2.11 -6.16 -14.64
N LEU A 56 -2.47 -4.91 -14.96
CA LEU A 56 -1.84 -4.19 -16.07
C LEU A 56 -0.75 -3.27 -15.53
N LEU A 57 0.50 -3.51 -15.95
CA LEU A 57 1.63 -2.64 -15.64
C LEU A 57 2.08 -1.90 -16.91
N ILE A 58 2.85 -0.83 -16.70
CA ILE A 58 3.47 -0.05 -17.77
C ILE A 58 4.99 -0.10 -17.69
N SER A 59 5.69 0.07 -18.82
CA SER A 59 7.15 0.19 -18.80
C SER A 59 7.60 1.47 -18.09
N SER A 60 8.78 1.50 -17.49
CA SER A 60 9.29 2.70 -16.81
C SER A 60 9.86 3.71 -17.80
N SER A 61 9.67 5.02 -17.54
CA SER A 61 10.29 6.11 -18.34
C SER A 61 11.79 6.07 -18.32
N LYS A 62 12.36 5.68 -17.18
CA LYS A 62 13.80 5.74 -16.95
C LYS A 62 14.49 4.48 -17.46
N ASN A 63 13.78 3.35 -17.45
CA ASN A 63 14.30 2.07 -17.91
C ASN A 63 13.15 1.26 -18.52
N PRO A 64 13.00 1.23 -19.86
CA PRO A 64 11.92 0.52 -20.54
C PRO A 64 11.82 -0.98 -20.22
N GLU A 65 12.92 -1.61 -19.77
CA GLU A 65 12.95 -3.02 -19.37
C GLU A 65 12.27 -3.28 -18.01
N HIS A 66 11.99 -2.23 -17.24
CA HIS A 66 11.37 -2.34 -15.92
C HIS A 66 9.88 -2.01 -15.99
N TRP A 67 9.07 -2.75 -15.22
CA TRP A 67 7.62 -2.55 -15.14
C TRP A 67 7.23 -1.81 -13.86
N VAL A 68 6.28 -0.89 -13.97
CA VAL A 68 5.81 -0.06 -12.86
C VAL A 68 4.29 0.11 -12.89
N ILE A 69 3.74 0.53 -11.75
CA ILE A 69 2.36 0.99 -11.61
C ILE A 69 2.25 2.39 -12.26
N PRO A 70 1.19 2.69 -13.03
CA PRO A 70 0.94 4.05 -13.52
C PRO A 70 0.68 5.01 -12.35
N LYS A 71 1.43 6.10 -12.31
CA LYS A 71 1.43 7.03 -11.17
C LYS A 71 2.10 8.36 -11.49
N GLY A 72 1.77 9.38 -10.70
CA GLY A 72 2.47 10.67 -10.78
C GLY A 72 2.15 11.60 -9.62
N GLY A 73 2.55 12.86 -9.78
CA GLY A 73 2.47 13.83 -8.68
C GLY A 73 1.02 14.08 -8.28
N TRP A 74 0.75 14.02 -6.97
CA TRP A 74 -0.52 14.52 -6.44
C TRP A 74 -0.43 16.05 -6.34
N GLU A 75 -1.31 16.78 -7.00
CA GLU A 75 -1.36 18.25 -6.95
C GLU A 75 -2.35 18.78 -5.89
N ILE A 76 -2.09 19.99 -5.37
CA ILE A 76 -2.89 20.62 -4.30
C ILE A 76 -4.38 20.88 -4.64
N ASP A 77 -4.76 20.83 -5.92
CA ASP A 77 -6.11 21.15 -6.39
C ASP A 77 -6.96 19.91 -6.74
N GLU A 78 -6.50 18.73 -6.36
CA GLU A 78 -7.19 17.45 -6.55
C GLU A 78 -7.08 16.56 -5.31
N THR A 79 -7.90 15.50 -5.26
CA THR A 79 -7.73 14.44 -4.23
C THR A 79 -6.72 13.41 -4.70
N GLN A 80 -6.23 12.56 -3.80
CA GLN A 80 -5.33 11.47 -4.15
C GLN A 80 -5.97 10.48 -5.13
N GLU A 81 -7.27 10.20 -4.99
CA GLU A 81 -8.01 9.34 -5.92
C GLU A 81 -8.11 9.97 -7.31
N HIS A 82 -8.40 11.27 -7.39
CA HIS A 82 -8.44 11.99 -8.66
C HIS A 82 -7.08 12.03 -9.33
N ALA A 83 -6.00 12.29 -8.56
CA ALA A 83 -4.64 12.21 -9.05
C ALA A 83 -4.30 10.81 -9.58
N ALA A 84 -4.60 9.76 -8.80
CA ALA A 84 -4.34 8.38 -9.18
C ALA A 84 -5.05 7.98 -10.49
N LEU A 85 -6.32 8.36 -10.65
CA LEU A 85 -7.09 8.10 -11.87
C LEU A 85 -6.58 8.93 -13.07
N ARG A 86 -6.25 10.21 -12.85
CA ARG A 86 -5.67 11.09 -13.88
C ARG A 86 -4.36 10.52 -14.40
N GLU A 87 -3.44 10.17 -13.52
CA GLU A 87 -2.13 9.61 -13.88
C GLU A 87 -2.28 8.25 -14.58
N THR A 88 -3.21 7.43 -14.13
CA THR A 88 -3.53 6.14 -14.78
C THR A 88 -4.10 6.32 -16.19
N TRP A 89 -4.92 7.35 -16.40
CA TRP A 89 -5.36 7.74 -17.73
C TRP A 89 -4.22 8.27 -18.60
N GLU A 90 -3.39 9.17 -18.07
CA GLU A 90 -2.33 9.84 -18.82
C GLU A 90 -1.23 8.86 -19.26
N GLU A 91 -0.71 8.06 -18.33
CA GLU A 91 0.41 7.14 -18.57
C GLU A 91 -0.03 5.83 -19.26
N ALA A 92 -1.22 5.31 -18.95
CA ALA A 92 -1.65 3.98 -19.38
C ALA A 92 -2.92 3.97 -20.24
N GLY A 93 -3.64 5.09 -20.36
CA GLY A 93 -4.88 5.16 -21.13
C GLY A 93 -5.97 4.24 -20.61
N LEU A 94 -5.98 3.97 -19.30
CA LEU A 94 -6.98 3.11 -18.66
C LEU A 94 -8.06 3.98 -18.06
N LYS A 95 -9.31 3.54 -18.19
CA LYS A 95 -10.45 4.07 -17.45
C LYS A 95 -11.03 2.95 -16.61
N GLY A 96 -11.53 3.31 -15.45
CA GLY A 96 -11.96 2.34 -14.47
C GLY A 96 -12.47 3.02 -13.22
N ARG A 97 -12.78 2.18 -12.23
CA ARG A 97 -13.26 2.60 -10.92
C ARG A 97 -12.29 2.17 -9.83
N ILE A 98 -11.95 3.09 -8.92
CA ILE A 98 -11.21 2.74 -7.71
C ILE A 98 -12.14 1.90 -6.82
N ILE A 99 -11.64 0.75 -6.39
CA ILE A 99 -12.34 -0.17 -5.48
C ILE A 99 -11.99 0.15 -4.04
N ARG A 100 -10.70 0.38 -3.75
CA ARG A 100 -10.20 0.71 -2.41
C ARG A 100 -8.79 1.28 -2.45
N ARG A 101 -8.36 1.91 -1.36
CA ARG A 101 -6.95 2.23 -1.11
C ARG A 101 -6.20 0.97 -0.66
N LEU A 102 -5.07 0.66 -1.31
CA LEU A 102 -4.17 -0.42 -0.90
C LEU A 102 -3.27 0.01 0.25
N GLY A 103 -2.79 1.25 0.22
CA GLY A 103 -1.94 1.79 1.27
C GLY A 103 -1.19 3.04 0.85
N ILE A 104 -0.31 3.48 1.76
CA ILE A 104 0.70 4.50 1.50
C ILE A 104 2.04 3.79 1.62
N PHE A 105 2.79 3.73 0.53
CA PHE A 105 4.05 2.99 0.45
C PHE A 105 5.24 3.93 0.28
N VAL A 106 6.39 3.55 0.82
CA VAL A 106 7.58 4.43 0.85
C VAL A 106 8.57 4.01 -0.23
N GLU A 107 8.85 4.88 -1.18
CA GLU A 107 9.95 4.66 -2.13
C GLU A 107 11.25 5.18 -1.52
N ARG A 108 12.28 4.33 -1.51
CA ARG A 108 13.61 4.65 -0.98
C ARG A 108 14.66 4.58 -2.07
N ALA A 109 15.64 5.47 -2.00
CA ALA A 109 16.88 5.36 -2.78
C ALA A 109 18.06 5.83 -1.92
N ASN A 110 19.12 5.02 -1.86
CA ASN A 110 20.31 5.28 -1.05
C ASN A 110 19.97 5.63 0.41
N LYS A 111 19.08 4.84 1.03
CA LYS A 111 18.55 5.01 2.40
C LYS A 111 17.68 6.26 2.63
N ARG A 112 17.52 7.16 1.65
CA ARG A 112 16.66 8.35 1.74
C ARG A 112 15.27 8.04 1.19
N ILE A 113 14.25 8.58 1.86
CA ILE A 113 12.87 8.55 1.34
C ILE A 113 12.79 9.48 0.13
N LYS A 114 12.25 8.97 -0.98
CA LYS A 114 12.06 9.73 -2.21
C LYS A 114 10.63 10.23 -2.36
N ALA A 115 9.65 9.40 -2.02
CA ALA A 115 8.24 9.74 -2.12
C ALA A 115 7.39 8.83 -1.23
N HIS A 116 6.21 9.33 -0.86
CA HIS A 116 5.10 8.53 -0.35
C HIS A 116 4.10 8.29 -1.47
N HIS A 117 3.80 7.01 -1.73
CA HIS A 117 2.95 6.55 -2.82
C HIS A 117 1.59 6.12 -2.29
N TRP A 118 0.57 6.91 -2.59
CA TRP A 118 -0.83 6.60 -2.35
C TRP A 118 -1.33 5.70 -3.47
N ILE A 119 -1.43 4.40 -3.19
CA ILE A 119 -1.82 3.40 -4.20
C ILE A 119 -3.24 2.92 -3.97
N PHE A 120 -4.03 2.94 -5.03
CA PHE A 120 -5.42 2.50 -5.06
C PHE A 120 -5.57 1.28 -5.97
N GLU A 121 -6.41 0.34 -5.60
CA GLU A 121 -6.81 -0.76 -6.48
C GLU A 121 -7.91 -0.26 -7.41
N MET A 122 -7.73 -0.40 -8.72
CA MET A 122 -8.67 0.08 -9.73
C MET A 122 -9.09 -1.06 -10.65
N GLU A 123 -10.39 -1.31 -10.76
CA GLU A 123 -10.91 -2.24 -11.76
C GLU A 123 -11.00 -1.53 -13.12
N ILE A 124 -10.47 -2.15 -14.16
CA ILE A 124 -10.41 -1.58 -15.51
C ILE A 124 -11.74 -1.81 -16.23
N ASP A 125 -12.37 -0.71 -16.67
CA ASP A 125 -13.58 -0.75 -17.51
C ASP A 125 -13.23 -0.57 -19.00
N GLU A 126 -12.21 0.25 -19.33
CA GLU A 126 -11.82 0.54 -20.72
C GLU A 126 -10.29 0.68 -20.87
N ILE A 127 -9.74 0.10 -21.94
CA ILE A 127 -8.37 0.34 -22.40
C ILE A 127 -8.41 1.19 -23.67
N ALA A 128 -8.11 2.48 -23.54
CA ALA A 128 -8.16 3.40 -24.66
C ALA A 128 -6.99 3.18 -25.65
N LYS A 129 -7.30 3.37 -26.94
CA LYS A 129 -6.32 3.36 -28.03
C LYS A 129 -5.60 4.70 -28.21
N LYS A 130 -6.20 5.80 -27.77
CA LYS A 130 -5.64 7.16 -27.86
C LYS A 130 -5.69 7.79 -26.48
N TYR A 131 -4.52 8.13 -25.95
CA TYR A 131 -4.34 8.71 -24.63
C TYR A 131 -3.03 9.54 -24.61
N PRO A 132 -2.84 10.41 -23.60
CA PRO A 132 -1.77 11.41 -23.60
C PRO A 132 -0.34 10.86 -23.81
N GLU A 133 0.04 9.80 -23.10
CA GLU A 133 1.41 9.28 -23.14
C GLU A 133 1.59 8.00 -23.95
N ARG A 134 0.70 7.74 -24.91
CA ARG A 134 0.68 6.48 -25.68
C ARG A 134 2.01 6.05 -26.30
N GLN A 135 2.87 7.00 -26.65
CA GLN A 135 4.15 6.73 -27.30
C GLN A 135 5.33 6.64 -26.32
N LYS A 136 5.10 6.80 -25.01
CA LYS A 136 6.17 6.84 -23.98
C LYS A 136 6.27 5.56 -23.15
N ARG A 137 5.25 4.70 -23.22
CA ARG A 137 5.01 3.60 -22.29
C ARG A 137 4.41 2.42 -23.04
N ASP A 138 4.98 1.25 -22.83
CA ASP A 138 4.36 -0.01 -23.21
C ASP A 138 3.43 -0.48 -22.10
N ARG A 139 2.43 -1.27 -22.46
CA ARG A 139 1.46 -1.88 -21.53
C ARG A 139 1.56 -3.38 -21.65
N ARG A 140 1.51 -4.07 -20.52
CA ARG A 140 1.46 -5.53 -20.51
C ARG A 140 0.59 -6.02 -19.37
N TRP A 141 -0.14 -7.09 -19.66
CA TRP A 141 -0.86 -7.87 -18.66
C TRP A 141 0.08 -8.87 -17.97
N PHE A 142 -0.08 -8.97 -16.66
CA PHE A 142 0.65 -9.88 -15.79
C PHE A 142 -0.33 -10.68 -14.95
N THR A 143 -0.07 -11.95 -14.75
CA THR A 143 -0.60 -12.68 -13.60
C THR A 143 -0.01 -12.13 -12.29
N TYR A 144 -0.57 -12.49 -11.15
CA TYR A 144 -0.06 -12.10 -9.84
C TYR A 144 1.44 -12.44 -9.69
N ASP A 145 1.85 -13.67 -10.01
CA ASP A 145 3.24 -14.12 -9.86
C ASP A 145 4.18 -13.43 -10.87
N GLU A 146 3.75 -13.28 -12.13
CA GLU A 146 4.54 -12.55 -13.12
C GLU A 146 4.74 -11.08 -12.72
N ALA A 147 3.74 -10.45 -12.10
CA ALA A 147 3.84 -9.07 -11.64
C ALA A 147 4.87 -8.94 -10.51
N LEU A 148 4.90 -9.88 -9.56
CA LEU A 148 5.90 -9.91 -8.50
C LEU A 148 7.32 -10.11 -9.04
N LEU A 149 7.49 -10.99 -10.05
CA LEU A 149 8.77 -11.21 -10.73
C LEU A 149 9.22 -9.97 -11.51
N ALA A 150 8.32 -9.37 -12.30
CA ALA A 150 8.62 -8.19 -13.11
C ALA A 150 8.98 -6.96 -12.28
N THR A 151 8.53 -6.91 -11.02
CA THR A 151 8.72 -5.78 -10.10
C THR A 151 9.67 -6.11 -8.94
N GLN A 152 10.46 -7.18 -9.05
CA GLN A 152 11.33 -7.68 -7.96
C GLN A 152 12.32 -6.67 -7.38
N ASN A 153 12.74 -5.68 -8.18
CA ASN A 153 13.65 -4.63 -7.75
C ASN A 153 12.93 -3.39 -7.20
N ASN A 154 11.62 -3.48 -6.97
CA ASN A 154 10.77 -2.37 -6.54
C ASN A 154 9.85 -2.80 -5.38
N GLU A 155 10.39 -2.70 -4.17
CA GLU A 155 9.78 -3.17 -2.92
C GLU A 155 8.37 -2.62 -2.70
N TYR A 156 8.16 -1.32 -2.87
CA TYR A 156 6.86 -0.69 -2.61
C TYR A 156 5.78 -1.18 -3.60
N ILE A 157 6.16 -1.48 -4.86
CA ILE A 157 5.24 -2.06 -5.84
C ILE A 157 4.90 -3.49 -5.46
N GLN A 158 5.89 -4.27 -5.02
CA GLN A 158 5.63 -5.64 -4.56
C GLN A 158 4.71 -5.66 -3.34
N GLU A 159 4.89 -4.75 -2.38
CA GLU A 159 3.99 -4.61 -1.23
C GLU A 159 2.57 -4.29 -1.68
N ALA A 160 2.40 -3.34 -2.60
CA ALA A 160 1.09 -3.02 -3.17
C ALA A 160 0.43 -4.23 -3.85
N ILE A 161 1.18 -5.00 -4.65
CA ILE A 161 0.67 -6.22 -5.29
C ILE A 161 0.24 -7.25 -4.24
N ARG A 162 1.05 -7.48 -3.20
CA ARG A 162 0.75 -8.46 -2.13
C ARG A 162 -0.51 -8.13 -1.34
N VAL A 163 -0.85 -6.86 -1.18
CA VAL A 163 -2.09 -6.46 -0.48
C VAL A 163 -3.29 -6.32 -1.42
N SER A 164 -3.11 -6.57 -2.73
CA SER A 164 -4.20 -6.54 -3.72
C SER A 164 -5.18 -7.70 -3.52
N SER A 165 -6.38 -7.54 -4.08
CA SER A 165 -7.43 -8.55 -4.10
C SER A 165 -7.07 -9.76 -4.96
N LEU A 166 -6.03 -9.66 -5.80
CA LEU A 166 -5.54 -10.75 -6.63
C LEU A 166 -4.53 -11.65 -5.91
N ASN A 167 -4.17 -11.36 -4.66
CA ASN A 167 -3.33 -12.24 -3.87
C ASN A 167 -4.05 -13.57 -3.61
N PRO A 168 -3.52 -14.72 -4.06
CA PRO A 168 -4.17 -16.01 -3.84
C PRO A 168 -4.26 -16.41 -2.36
N LEU A 169 -3.45 -15.80 -1.49
CA LEU A 169 -3.45 -16.02 -0.04
C LEU A 169 -4.38 -15.07 0.72
N SER A 170 -4.95 -14.05 0.07
CA SER A 170 -5.99 -13.23 0.67
C SER A 170 -7.33 -13.95 0.57
N THR A 171 -7.49 -15.04 1.31
CA THR A 171 -8.81 -15.61 1.55
C THR A 171 -9.63 -14.57 2.33
N PRO A 172 -10.87 -14.25 1.92
CA PRO A 172 -11.77 -13.52 2.79
C PRO A 172 -11.89 -14.34 4.08
N ARG A 173 -11.69 -13.69 5.22
CA ARG A 173 -11.84 -14.26 6.56
C ARG A 173 -13.28 -14.77 6.68
N SER A 174 -13.51 -16.03 6.29
CA SER A 174 -14.81 -16.66 6.43
C SER A 174 -15.07 -16.81 7.92
N SER A 175 -16.12 -16.14 8.38
CA SER A 175 -16.86 -16.29 9.63
C SER A 175 -16.43 -17.46 10.53
N ILE A 176 -15.39 -17.28 11.34
CA ILE A 176 -15.20 -18.06 12.57
C ILE A 176 -15.17 -17.02 13.70
N ASP A 177 -16.35 -16.61 14.16
CA ASP A 177 -16.61 -15.95 15.45
C ASP A 177 -18.13 -15.70 15.64
N ALA A 178 -18.95 -16.65 15.18
CA ALA A 178 -20.32 -16.79 15.66
C ALA A 178 -20.37 -18.13 16.41
N GLN A 179 -20.79 -18.09 17.68
CA GLN A 179 -20.83 -19.19 18.65
C GLN A 179 -19.61 -19.33 19.59
N VAL A 180 -19.33 -18.29 20.40
CA VAL A 180 -19.00 -18.52 21.81
C VAL A 180 -19.80 -17.52 22.65
N SER A 181 -20.96 -17.96 23.14
CA SER A 181 -21.72 -17.28 24.18
C SER A 181 -20.99 -17.37 25.54
N PRO A 182 -21.05 -16.33 26.39
CA PRO A 182 -20.39 -16.36 27.69
C PRO A 182 -21.20 -17.19 28.69
N THR A 183 -20.66 -18.32 29.13
CA THR A 183 -21.14 -19.01 30.33
C THR A 183 -20.24 -18.67 31.51
N THR A 184 -20.83 -17.94 32.46
CA THR A 184 -20.32 -17.68 33.81
C THR A 184 -20.17 -18.97 34.62
N PRO A 185 -19.14 -19.07 35.46
CA PRO A 185 -19.32 -19.62 36.82
C PRO A 185 -18.68 -18.67 37.85
N THR A 186 -19.46 -17.97 38.67
CA THR A 186 -19.86 -18.31 40.05
C THR A 186 -18.71 -18.87 40.91
N ALA A 187 -18.38 -18.10 41.96
CA ALA A 187 -17.32 -18.32 42.93
C ALA A 187 -17.58 -19.51 43.87
N THR A 188 -16.49 -20.12 44.36
CA THR A 188 -16.43 -20.73 45.69
C THR A 188 -14.99 -20.67 46.21
N GLU A 189 -14.85 -20.18 47.44
CA GLU A 189 -13.63 -20.14 48.26
C GLU A 189 -13.16 -21.56 48.62
N ASP A 190 -11.84 -21.81 48.68
CA ASP A 190 -11.23 -22.38 49.90
C ASP A 190 -9.68 -22.36 49.93
N LEU A 191 -9.18 -21.77 51.01
CA LEU A 191 -8.08 -22.15 51.93
C LEU A 191 -6.60 -22.37 51.49
N MET A 192 -5.78 -21.41 51.95
CA MET A 192 -4.42 -21.42 52.57
C MET A 192 -3.45 -22.62 52.43
N GLN A 193 -2.17 -22.31 52.15
CA GLN A 193 -0.97 -22.39 53.04
C GLN A 193 0.32 -22.23 52.18
N SER A 194 1.02 -21.09 52.25
CA SER A 194 2.22 -20.80 53.07
C SER A 194 3.45 -21.69 52.82
N GLU A 195 4.52 -21.12 52.26
CA GLU A 195 5.90 -21.21 52.79
C GLU A 195 6.90 -20.34 51.98
N THR A 196 7.62 -19.48 52.71
CA THR A 196 8.94 -18.87 52.39
C THR A 196 9.96 -19.54 53.33
N PRO A 197 11.32 -19.53 53.17
CA PRO A 197 12.11 -18.35 52.75
C PRO A 197 13.54 -18.57 52.17
N LYS A 198 14.20 -17.42 51.90
CA LYS A 198 15.62 -17.04 52.12
C LYS A 198 16.49 -16.68 50.91
N LYS A 199 16.91 -15.41 50.98
CA LYS A 199 18.01 -14.73 50.28
C LYS A 199 19.37 -15.33 50.62
N LYS A 200 20.31 -15.27 49.67
CA LYS A 200 21.75 -15.07 49.94
C LYS A 200 22.35 -14.13 48.88
N SER A 201 22.98 -13.09 49.37
CA SER A 201 23.87 -12.14 48.67
C SER A 201 25.24 -12.77 48.41
N MET A 202 25.95 -12.31 47.39
CA MET A 202 27.39 -12.00 47.48
C MET A 202 27.85 -11.19 46.27
N ASP A 203 28.56 -10.09 46.58
CA ASP A 203 29.26 -9.16 45.71
C ASP A 203 30.57 -9.75 45.12
N GLY A 204 31.12 -9.08 44.10
CA GLY A 204 32.54 -9.19 43.71
C GLY A 204 32.77 -8.96 42.21
N PHE A 205 33.01 -7.73 41.75
CA PHE A 205 34.31 -7.06 41.54
C PHE A 205 35.11 -7.49 40.28
N GLU A 206 35.18 -6.53 39.35
CA GLU A 206 36.34 -6.07 38.55
C GLU A 206 36.98 -6.84 37.37
N THR A 207 36.98 -6.10 36.24
CA THR A 207 38.12 -5.73 35.36
C THR A 207 38.72 -6.78 34.42
N LEU A 208 38.76 -6.44 33.12
CA LEU A 208 39.96 -6.52 32.25
C LEU A 208 39.67 -5.91 30.87
N LYS A 209 40.04 -4.63 30.71
CA LYS A 209 40.53 -4.05 29.45
C LYS A 209 41.98 -4.50 29.26
N GLU A 210 42.45 -4.42 28.01
CA GLU A 210 43.82 -4.72 27.54
C GLU A 210 44.16 -6.20 27.39
N LEU A 211 44.05 -6.70 26.15
CA LEU A 211 44.99 -7.62 25.50
C LEU A 211 44.48 -7.86 24.07
N MET A 212 44.95 -7.06 23.11
CA MET A 212 45.33 -7.46 21.75
C MET A 212 45.70 -6.22 20.92
N GLU A 213 46.82 -5.60 21.31
CA GLU A 213 47.67 -4.84 20.39
C GLU A 213 49.03 -5.57 20.33
N ASN A 214 49.61 -5.60 19.14
CA ASN A 214 50.95 -6.06 18.77
C ASN A 214 51.15 -7.55 18.44
N THR A 215 51.06 -7.87 17.14
CA THR A 215 52.01 -8.79 16.50
C THR A 215 52.27 -8.33 15.06
N THR A 216 53.34 -7.56 14.88
CA THR A 216 54.18 -7.55 13.67
C THR A 216 55.52 -8.12 14.17
N ILE A 217 56.12 -9.14 13.59
CA ILE A 217 57.09 -9.10 12.48
C ILE A 217 57.48 -10.56 12.17
N SER A 218 57.56 -10.93 10.88
CA SER A 218 58.79 -11.43 10.21
C SER A 218 58.47 -12.09 8.86
N SER A 219 58.81 -11.40 7.77
CA SER A 219 59.88 -11.78 6.81
C SER A 219 60.27 -10.55 6.00
#